data_AF-A0A2S1JP14-F1
#
_entry.id   AF-A0A2S1JP14-F1
#
_cell.length_a   1.000
_cell.length_b   1.000
_cell.length_c   1.000
_cell.angle_alpha   90.00
_cell.angle_beta   90.00
_cell.angle_gamma   90.00
#
_symmetry.space_group_name_H-M   'P 1'
#
loop_
_entity.id
_entity.type
_entity.pdbx_description
1 polymer ?
#
loop_
_entity_poly.entity_id
_entity_poly.type
_entity_poly.pdbx_seq_one_letter_code
_entity_poly.pdbx_strand_id
1 'polypeptide(L)'
;MNDKKKQFTLSPSVLAKLMVISIFLLLAGCGGGSSSSSGDGSTTETGSGSSSGDSSDAGDDSSSDSEQGTVVAELIANPFSGTSIGLSWEDSEETYTIYRDGEAIAETTDNFYVDEDLSINTEYTYWVGVGDIGSGTDSVVTKTLVNNTNDGLSNGADADTIDKRIVDFEECQNARTAIDVADDSLDSCLQAVLDEVGMAEQLEDMRAFAARVRSEQDPAMVELGMRLFHSKSLSANGDTSCSSCHHPAIGCAGDDLSMPIGVNAVAPDTLGPGRSDGENEVPLVARNAQPICNVGLWDNGLFWDNRVSLTSDGGLRTDSRDVTNNTEAAVGTGTLALMMAQAHFPVTDAAEMGDISEFGYDESSDDGLTNYREEYLVTKLNQESWGPLFTDAYGDSDIDFSRIAQAIAAYEAVYIFIDNPFFDYVDGELNALDNDQKRGAITYFTPGSGCSICHSGAFFTNQGLRVVNYPQIGVGKDESGSGADWGGAVLGGFRVPTLLNVGITGPWGHAGQFGSLERNIEHYAGQADSVSRYFANSEMCDLDQFDELDDCAAKVAPNGLELTEAILAIDGDASLPIDEDETELLAAFLEALTDPDAANINSNAIQSLIPPRDGGPDGMQLDARDGAGRSL
;
A
#
# COMPACT_ATOMS: atom_id res chain seq x y z
N MET A 1 -55.32 -2.19 -4.94
CA MET A 1 -56.37 -1.16 -5.14
C MET A 1 -55.84 0.14 -4.59
N ASN A 2 -55.59 1.14 -5.47
CA ASN A 2 -55.35 2.59 -5.23
C ASN A 2 -54.38 2.99 -4.10
N ASP A 3 -53.57 4.03 -4.13
CA ASP A 3 -53.34 5.19 -4.98
C ASP A 3 -52.10 5.85 -4.39
N LYS A 4 -51.20 6.39 -5.22
CA LYS A 4 -50.61 7.75 -5.13
C LYS A 4 -49.26 7.82 -5.83
N LYS A 5 -49.34 8.31 -7.07
CA LYS A 5 -48.25 8.96 -7.80
C LYS A 5 -47.80 10.23 -7.08
N LYS A 6 -46.49 10.47 -7.02
CA LYS A 6 -45.90 11.81 -7.12
C LYS A 6 -44.78 11.77 -8.14
N GLN A 7 -44.90 12.65 -9.13
CA GLN A 7 -43.93 12.91 -10.19
C GLN A 7 -42.77 13.74 -9.62
N PHE A 8 -41.53 13.39 -9.98
CA PHE A 8 -40.40 14.31 -9.96
C PHE A 8 -40.07 14.69 -11.41
N THR A 9 -40.16 15.99 -11.69
CA THR A 9 -39.73 16.63 -12.94
C THR A 9 -38.29 17.09 -12.77
N LEU A 10 -37.38 16.56 -13.58
CA LEU A 10 -35.99 17.01 -13.68
C LEU A 10 -35.86 18.19 -14.67
N SER A 11 -34.99 19.14 -14.33
CA SER A 11 -34.73 20.40 -15.06
C SER A 11 -33.82 20.17 -16.29
N PRO A 12 -34.03 20.86 -17.43
CA PRO A 12 -33.38 20.59 -18.71
C PRO A 12 -32.04 21.31 -18.92
N SER A 13 -31.10 21.24 -17.97
CA SER A 13 -29.78 21.89 -18.08
C SER A 13 -28.57 20.95 -18.00
N VAL A 14 -28.76 19.63 -18.11
CA VAL A 14 -27.66 18.63 -18.03
C VAL A 14 -27.51 17.78 -19.30
N LEU A 15 -28.33 18.01 -20.34
CA LEU A 15 -28.38 17.14 -21.53
C LEU A 15 -27.61 17.66 -22.76
N ALA A 16 -26.47 18.35 -22.56
CA ALA A 16 -25.67 18.88 -23.65
C ALA A 16 -24.17 18.78 -23.35
N LYS A 17 -23.63 17.56 -23.42
CA LYS A 17 -22.19 17.27 -23.67
C LYS A 17 -22.02 15.76 -23.94
N LEU A 18 -22.71 15.25 -24.96
CA LEU A 18 -22.45 13.92 -25.52
C LEU A 18 -22.85 13.91 -27.00
N MET A 19 -21.92 13.44 -27.84
CA MET A 19 -21.95 13.23 -29.31
C MET A 19 -21.70 14.42 -30.25
N VAL A 20 -20.53 14.40 -30.92
CA VAL A 20 -20.34 14.60 -32.39
C VAL A 20 -19.01 13.91 -32.82
N ILE A 21 -19.03 12.70 -33.41
CA ILE A 21 -18.85 12.29 -34.83
C ILE A 21 -17.41 11.90 -35.27
N SER A 22 -17.33 10.67 -35.79
CA SER A 22 -16.23 9.99 -36.50
C SER A 22 -16.04 10.39 -37.99
N ILE A 23 -14.91 9.94 -38.56
CA ILE A 23 -14.60 9.60 -39.98
C ILE A 23 -13.70 10.58 -40.75
N PHE A 24 -12.49 10.13 -41.11
CA PHE A 24 -11.95 10.19 -42.49
C PHE A 24 -10.86 9.12 -42.74
N LEU A 25 -10.87 8.52 -43.94
CA LEU A 25 -10.00 7.43 -44.44
C LEU A 25 -9.06 7.94 -45.57
N LEU A 26 -7.83 7.41 -45.59
CA LEU A 26 -6.96 6.99 -46.72
C LEU A 26 -6.37 8.00 -47.74
N LEU A 27 -5.02 8.08 -47.85
CA LEU A 27 -4.19 7.52 -48.96
C LEU A 27 -2.70 7.97 -48.97
N ALA A 28 -1.81 6.96 -48.96
CA ALA A 28 -0.50 6.76 -49.63
C ALA A 28 0.42 7.93 -50.09
N GLY A 29 1.73 7.75 -49.86
CA GLY A 29 2.78 8.43 -50.65
C GLY A 29 4.23 8.12 -50.23
N CYS A 30 4.88 7.21 -50.97
CA CYS A 30 6.28 6.80 -50.87
C CYS A 30 7.25 7.85 -51.46
N GLY A 31 8.50 7.95 -50.99
CA GLY A 31 9.58 8.63 -51.72
C GLY A 31 10.83 8.98 -50.92
N GLY A 32 11.87 8.16 -51.02
CA GLY A 32 13.22 8.47 -50.53
C GLY A 32 14.04 9.32 -51.52
N GLY A 33 15.24 9.74 -51.10
CA GLY A 33 16.22 10.34 -52.00
C GLY A 33 17.30 11.16 -51.29
N SER A 34 18.43 10.51 -51.06
CA SER A 34 19.70 11.07 -50.62
C SER A 34 20.31 12.10 -51.59
N SER A 35 21.09 13.05 -51.07
CA SER A 35 22.23 13.60 -51.80
C SER A 35 23.29 14.12 -50.83
N SER A 36 24.52 13.65 -51.04
CA SER A 36 25.74 13.93 -50.31
C SER A 36 26.67 14.82 -51.14
N SER A 37 27.47 15.65 -50.45
CA SER A 37 28.86 16.03 -50.77
C SER A 37 29.09 16.86 -52.05
N SER A 38 30.09 17.73 -52.20
CA SER A 38 31.16 18.28 -51.38
C SER A 38 31.86 19.32 -52.28
N GLY A 39 32.68 20.19 -51.68
CA GLY A 39 33.70 20.97 -52.38
C GLY A 39 33.93 22.29 -51.67
N ASP A 40 35.14 22.72 -51.35
CA ASP A 40 36.43 22.23 -51.83
C ASP A 40 37.54 22.93 -51.03
N GLY A 41 38.67 22.21 -50.93
CA GLY A 41 40.01 22.77 -50.85
C GLY A 41 40.50 23.21 -49.47
N SER A 42 41.77 23.00 -49.11
CA SER A 42 42.89 22.35 -49.77
C SER A 42 44.05 22.52 -48.77
N THR A 43 44.75 21.43 -48.44
CA THR A 43 46.24 21.28 -48.40
C THR A 43 47.08 22.33 -47.62
N THR A 44 48.15 22.05 -46.87
CA THR A 44 49.00 20.88 -46.62
C THR A 44 50.14 21.35 -45.69
N GLU A 45 50.87 20.37 -45.15
CA GLU A 45 52.27 20.35 -44.65
C GLU A 45 52.37 20.23 -43.11
N THR A 46 52.64 19.04 -42.55
CA THR A 46 53.95 18.34 -42.39
C THR A 46 55.05 19.25 -41.84
N GLY A 47 55.73 18.98 -40.73
CA GLY A 47 55.74 17.87 -39.78
C GLY A 47 56.86 18.08 -38.75
N SER A 48 56.74 17.37 -37.62
CA SER A 48 57.78 16.93 -36.67
C SER A 48 58.79 17.92 -36.07
N GLY A 49 58.87 17.96 -34.73
CA GLY A 49 60.06 18.40 -33.99
C GLY A 49 59.84 18.57 -32.49
N SER A 50 60.52 17.76 -31.67
CA SER A 50 60.42 17.70 -30.21
C SER A 50 61.05 18.88 -29.44
N SER A 51 60.59 18.98 -28.17
CA SER A 51 61.35 19.29 -26.94
C SER A 51 61.15 20.66 -26.24
N SER A 52 60.70 20.54 -24.98
CA SER A 52 61.09 21.27 -23.75
C SER A 52 60.92 22.80 -23.64
N GLY A 53 60.22 23.22 -22.58
CA GLY A 53 60.61 24.39 -21.77
C GLY A 53 59.54 25.46 -21.53
N ASP A 54 58.97 25.41 -20.32
CA ASP A 54 58.72 26.52 -19.37
C ASP A 54 57.82 27.74 -19.70
N SER A 55 57.02 28.09 -18.68
CA SER A 55 56.42 29.37 -18.30
C SER A 55 55.31 30.05 -19.15
N SER A 56 54.13 30.14 -18.50
CA SER A 56 53.17 31.25 -18.42
C SER A 56 52.84 32.08 -19.68
N ASP A 57 51.59 31.99 -20.14
CA ASP A 57 50.72 33.17 -20.27
C ASP A 57 49.25 32.74 -20.38
N ALA A 58 48.36 33.60 -19.90
CA ALA A 58 46.92 33.44 -19.91
C ALA A 58 46.35 33.50 -21.33
N GLY A 59 45.49 32.54 -21.65
CA GLY A 59 44.71 32.48 -22.88
C GLY A 59 43.38 31.81 -22.58
N ASP A 60 42.36 32.64 -22.49
CA ASP A 60 40.93 32.33 -22.40
C ASP A 60 40.52 31.47 -23.61
N ASP A 61 40.44 30.16 -23.41
CA ASP A 61 39.64 29.25 -24.24
C ASP A 61 38.52 28.73 -23.34
N SER A 62 37.40 29.44 -23.34
CA SER A 62 36.12 28.89 -22.92
C SER A 62 35.75 27.78 -23.92
N SER A 63 36.29 26.58 -23.73
CA SER A 63 35.60 25.38 -24.17
C SER A 63 34.26 25.40 -23.45
N SER A 64 33.18 25.60 -24.21
CA SER A 64 31.87 25.17 -23.77
C SER A 64 31.97 23.64 -23.60
N ASP A 65 32.30 23.21 -22.38
CA ASP A 65 31.83 21.92 -21.92
C ASP A 65 30.31 22.02 -22.05
N SER A 66 29.77 21.42 -23.11
CA SER A 66 28.37 21.05 -23.12
C SER A 66 28.21 20.14 -21.90
N GLU A 67 27.60 20.67 -20.85
CA GLU A 67 27.22 19.87 -19.67
C GLU A 67 26.51 18.65 -20.21
N GLN A 68 27.18 17.50 -20.07
CA GLN A 68 26.65 16.23 -20.50
C GLN A 68 25.46 15.96 -19.58
N GLY A 69 24.27 15.83 -20.14
CA GLY A 69 23.06 15.71 -19.33
C GLY A 69 23.15 14.53 -18.36
N THR A 70 22.39 14.60 -17.27
CA THR A 70 22.30 13.54 -16.26
C THR A 70 20.93 12.88 -16.32
N VAL A 71 20.88 11.55 -16.35
CA VAL A 71 19.63 10.79 -16.16
C VAL A 71 19.18 11.00 -14.72
N VAL A 72 17.88 11.19 -14.49
CA VAL A 72 17.34 11.25 -13.12
C VAL A 72 17.59 9.93 -12.44
N ALA A 73 17.82 9.99 -11.14
CA ALA A 73 17.80 8.79 -10.33
C ALA A 73 16.35 8.31 -10.19
N GLU A 74 16.19 7.01 -10.02
CA GLU A 74 15.00 6.45 -9.38
C GLU A 74 13.66 6.64 -10.12
N LEU A 75 13.66 6.54 -11.46
CA LEU A 75 12.44 6.62 -12.27
C LEU A 75 11.49 5.41 -12.05
N ILE A 76 10.21 5.69 -11.85
CA ILE A 76 9.10 4.73 -11.69
C ILE A 76 8.10 4.93 -12.84
N ALA A 77 7.43 3.85 -13.27
CA ALA A 77 6.37 3.92 -14.26
C ALA A 77 5.21 2.98 -13.99
N ASN A 78 4.02 3.54 -13.76
CA ASN A 78 2.81 2.82 -13.39
C ASN A 78 1.67 3.05 -14.39
N PRO A 79 0.95 2.01 -14.85
CA PRO A 79 -0.21 2.19 -15.71
C PRO A 79 -1.34 2.90 -14.98
N PHE A 80 -1.91 3.92 -15.62
CA PHE A 80 -3.12 4.63 -15.17
C PHE A 80 -4.34 4.21 -15.99
N SER A 81 -4.12 3.66 -17.19
CA SER A 81 -5.15 3.02 -18.00
C SER A 81 -4.51 2.11 -19.06
N GLY A 82 -5.31 1.54 -19.95
CA GLY A 82 -4.84 0.93 -21.19
C GLY A 82 -4.22 1.94 -22.17
N THR A 83 -4.31 3.24 -21.91
CA THR A 83 -3.84 4.29 -22.82
C THR A 83 -2.99 5.36 -22.14
N SER A 84 -2.61 5.16 -20.87
CA SER A 84 -1.79 6.13 -20.14
C SER A 84 -0.92 5.47 -19.07
N ILE A 85 0.25 6.05 -18.87
CA ILE A 85 1.25 5.65 -17.88
C ILE A 85 1.70 6.89 -17.11
N GLY A 86 1.65 6.81 -15.78
CA GLY A 86 2.22 7.82 -14.89
C GLY A 86 3.69 7.50 -14.60
N LEU A 87 4.53 8.53 -14.71
CA LEU A 87 5.95 8.52 -14.38
C LEU A 87 6.19 9.41 -13.17
N SER A 88 7.08 9.00 -12.29
CA SER A 88 7.56 9.80 -11.17
C SER A 88 9.03 9.50 -10.88
N TRP A 89 9.77 10.49 -10.37
CA TRP A 89 11.19 10.39 -10.05
C TRP A 89 11.58 11.34 -8.92
N GLU A 90 12.80 11.21 -8.41
CA GLU A 90 13.35 12.10 -7.38
C GLU A 90 13.49 13.54 -7.91
N ASP A 91 12.95 14.52 -7.20
CA ASP A 91 13.03 15.93 -7.60
C ASP A 91 14.41 16.54 -7.30
N SER A 92 14.87 17.37 -8.22
CA SER A 92 16.11 18.13 -8.21
C SER A 92 15.90 19.63 -8.53
N GLU A 93 14.65 20.11 -8.62
CA GLU A 93 14.27 21.49 -9.00
C GLU A 93 14.79 21.93 -10.39
N GLU A 94 15.06 20.98 -11.28
CA GLU A 94 15.59 21.19 -12.62
C GLU A 94 14.49 21.07 -13.71
N THR A 95 14.82 21.41 -14.96
CA THR A 95 13.97 21.07 -16.11
C THR A 95 14.32 19.68 -16.62
N TYR A 96 13.32 18.79 -16.62
CA TYR A 96 13.43 17.41 -17.06
C TYR A 96 12.98 17.23 -18.51
N THR A 97 13.69 16.41 -19.27
CA THR A 97 13.25 15.88 -20.55
C THR A 97 12.84 14.42 -20.39
N ILE A 98 11.62 14.09 -20.79
CA ILE A 98 11.08 12.73 -20.76
C ILE A 98 11.30 12.08 -22.13
N TYR A 99 11.82 10.86 -22.12
CA TYR A 99 12.03 10.04 -23.30
C TYR A 99 11.17 8.78 -23.25
N ARG A 100 10.58 8.42 -24.39
CA ARG A 100 9.88 7.16 -24.62
C ARG A 100 10.50 6.48 -25.83
N ASP A 101 10.95 5.23 -25.67
CA ASP A 101 11.52 4.39 -26.72
C ASP A 101 12.65 5.04 -27.55
N GLY A 102 13.43 5.96 -26.97
CA GLY A 102 14.48 6.69 -27.70
C GLY A 102 14.14 8.09 -28.13
N GLU A 103 12.89 8.51 -28.03
CA GLU A 103 12.42 9.81 -28.51
C GLU A 103 12.01 10.71 -27.35
N ALA A 104 12.49 11.95 -27.34
CA ALA A 104 12.03 12.97 -26.39
C ALA A 104 10.56 13.30 -26.68
N ILE A 105 9.70 13.14 -25.68
CA ILE A 105 8.24 13.33 -25.81
C ILE A 105 7.73 14.59 -25.09
N ALA A 106 8.41 15.03 -24.04
CA ALA A 106 8.01 16.19 -23.25
C ALA A 106 9.18 16.81 -22.45
N GLU A 107 8.99 18.06 -22.02
CA GLU A 107 9.78 18.70 -20.98
C GLU A 107 8.86 19.16 -19.86
N THR A 108 9.30 19.03 -18.61
CA THR A 108 8.55 19.46 -17.42
C THR A 108 9.50 19.96 -16.34
N THR A 109 8.98 20.78 -15.44
CA THR A 109 9.66 21.13 -14.17
C THR A 109 9.10 20.34 -12.99
N ASP A 110 8.00 19.62 -13.21
CA ASP A 110 7.41 18.75 -12.19
C ASP A 110 8.19 17.43 -12.16
N ASN A 111 8.30 16.80 -10.99
CA ASN A 111 8.95 15.50 -10.83
C ASN A 111 8.03 14.31 -11.18
N PHE A 112 6.95 14.57 -11.92
CA PHE A 112 6.02 13.59 -12.43
C PHE A 112 5.60 13.93 -13.86
N TYR A 113 5.16 12.92 -14.61
CA TYR A 113 4.61 13.10 -15.95
C TYR A 113 3.63 11.98 -16.28
N VAL A 114 2.45 12.31 -16.82
CA VAL A 114 1.52 11.31 -17.34
C VAL A 114 1.65 11.30 -18.86
N ASP A 115 2.11 10.17 -19.40
CA ASP A 115 2.13 9.91 -20.83
C ASP A 115 0.78 9.35 -21.27
N GLU A 116 0.13 10.02 -22.21
CA GLU A 116 -1.22 9.71 -22.69
C GLU A 116 -1.19 9.23 -24.16
N ASP A 117 -2.37 8.89 -24.70
CA ASP A 117 -2.56 8.43 -26.07
C ASP A 117 -1.74 7.17 -26.45
N LEU A 118 -1.41 6.35 -25.46
CA LEU A 118 -0.66 5.10 -25.64
C LEU A 118 -1.52 4.00 -26.27
N SER A 119 -0.88 3.06 -26.94
CA SER A 119 -1.51 1.81 -27.38
C SER A 119 -1.79 0.88 -26.19
N ILE A 120 -2.96 0.21 -26.23
CA ILE A 120 -3.42 -0.80 -25.25
C ILE A 120 -2.51 -2.03 -25.26
N ASN A 121 -2.30 -2.63 -24.10
CA ASN A 121 -1.51 -3.86 -23.91
C ASN A 121 -0.11 -3.75 -24.51
N THR A 122 0.51 -2.57 -24.48
CA THR A 122 1.77 -2.27 -25.16
C THR A 122 2.83 -1.87 -24.14
N GLU A 123 4.00 -2.46 -24.30
CA GLU A 123 5.19 -2.17 -23.50
C GLU A 123 5.90 -0.92 -24.03
N TYR A 124 6.36 -0.07 -23.12
CA TYR A 124 7.13 1.14 -23.39
C TYR A 124 8.34 1.21 -22.48
N THR A 125 9.44 1.76 -23.00
CA THR A 125 10.65 2.06 -22.22
C THR A 125 10.79 3.55 -21.98
N TYR A 126 10.95 3.97 -20.73
CA TYR A 126 11.09 5.36 -20.33
C TYR A 126 12.44 5.64 -19.69
N TRP A 127 12.96 6.85 -19.92
CA TRP A 127 13.98 7.47 -19.08
C TRP A 127 13.74 8.98 -19.02
N VAL A 128 14.21 9.61 -17.95
CA VAL A 128 14.06 11.03 -17.71
C VAL A 128 15.43 11.60 -17.36
N GLY A 129 15.71 12.86 -17.69
CA GLY A 129 16.92 13.51 -17.21
C GLY A 129 17.02 14.98 -17.56
N VAL A 130 18.11 15.57 -17.10
CA VAL A 130 18.36 17.01 -17.11
C VAL A 130 19.41 17.32 -18.17
N GLY A 131 19.09 18.21 -19.10
CA GLY A 131 19.96 18.57 -20.23
C GLY A 131 19.90 17.59 -21.41
N ASP A 132 20.82 17.74 -22.37
CA ASP A 132 20.90 16.85 -23.55
C ASP A 132 21.57 15.52 -23.17
N ILE A 133 20.75 14.62 -22.65
CA ILE A 133 21.06 13.21 -22.46
C ILE A 133 20.72 12.45 -23.74
N GLY A 134 21.68 11.72 -24.29
CA GLY A 134 21.42 10.78 -25.41
C GLY A 134 20.55 9.58 -24.98
N SER A 135 21.01 8.37 -25.26
CA SER A 135 20.34 7.16 -24.73
C SER A 135 20.66 6.98 -23.24
N GLY A 136 19.65 7.00 -22.37
CA GLY A 136 19.79 6.73 -20.93
C GLY A 136 20.16 5.27 -20.65
N THR A 137 21.03 5.03 -19.66
CA THR A 137 21.36 3.68 -19.18
C THR A 137 20.47 3.20 -18.04
N ASP A 138 19.80 4.11 -17.34
CA ASP A 138 18.78 3.82 -16.33
C ASP A 138 17.41 4.14 -16.96
N SER A 139 16.71 3.08 -17.37
CA SER A 139 15.38 3.15 -17.99
C SER A 139 14.44 2.19 -17.28
N VAL A 140 13.17 2.56 -17.21
CA VAL A 140 12.09 1.70 -16.71
C VAL A 140 11.27 1.15 -17.88
N VAL A 141 10.87 -0.12 -17.79
CA VAL A 141 9.98 -0.77 -18.77
C VAL A 141 8.65 -1.02 -18.07
N THR A 142 7.56 -0.63 -18.71
CA THR A 142 6.21 -0.80 -18.17
C THR A 142 5.20 -0.99 -19.29
N LYS A 143 4.03 -1.50 -18.95
CA LYS A 143 3.03 -1.94 -19.92
C LYS A 143 1.66 -1.37 -19.58
N THR A 144 0.95 -0.86 -20.58
CA THR A 144 -0.45 -0.42 -20.43
C THR A 144 -1.39 -1.61 -20.18
N LEU A 145 -2.52 -1.36 -19.52
CA LEU A 145 -3.55 -2.39 -19.25
C LEU A 145 -4.01 -3.09 -20.54
N VAL A 146 -4.51 -4.33 -20.41
CA VAL A 146 -4.88 -5.14 -21.58
C VAL A 146 -6.13 -4.64 -22.31
N ASN A 147 -6.96 -3.82 -21.65
CA ASN A 147 -8.11 -3.12 -22.23
C ASN A 147 -8.56 -1.94 -21.34
N ASN A 148 -9.46 -1.09 -21.87
CA ASN A 148 -10.17 -0.02 -21.14
C ASN A 148 -11.66 -0.35 -20.93
N THR A 149 -12.04 -1.62 -21.03
CA THR A 149 -13.45 -2.04 -20.90
C THR A 149 -13.86 -2.35 -19.47
N ASN A 150 -12.88 -2.52 -18.58
CA ASN A 150 -13.10 -2.57 -17.15
C ASN A 150 -13.55 -1.18 -16.64
N ASP A 151 -14.55 -1.13 -15.77
CA ASP A 151 -14.94 0.12 -15.08
C ASP A 151 -13.99 0.44 -13.90
N GLY A 152 -13.10 -0.49 -13.58
CA GLY A 152 -12.16 -0.47 -12.48
C GLY A 152 -12.83 -0.69 -11.13
N LEU A 153 -14.16 -0.89 -11.04
CA LEU A 153 -14.90 -0.88 -9.76
C LEU A 153 -14.70 -2.15 -8.95
N SER A 154 -14.22 -3.23 -9.57
CA SER A 154 -13.88 -4.49 -8.90
C SER A 154 -12.41 -4.50 -8.49
N ASN A 155 -12.11 -4.62 -7.20
CA ASN A 155 -10.73 -4.71 -6.72
C ASN A 155 -10.14 -6.13 -6.82
N GLY A 156 -10.83 -7.06 -7.48
CA GLY A 156 -10.42 -8.46 -7.59
C GLY A 156 -10.61 -9.28 -6.31
N ALA A 157 -11.36 -8.80 -5.30
CA ALA A 157 -11.70 -9.55 -4.08
C ALA A 157 -12.82 -10.59 -4.31
N ASP A 158 -13.77 -10.27 -5.20
CA ASP A 158 -14.92 -11.11 -5.51
C ASP A 158 -14.50 -12.26 -6.44
N ALA A 159 -14.43 -13.47 -5.89
CA ALA A 159 -14.16 -14.67 -6.64
C ALA A 159 -15.15 -15.78 -6.27
N ASP A 160 -15.53 -16.58 -7.26
CA ASP A 160 -16.29 -17.80 -7.01
C ASP A 160 -15.41 -18.82 -6.27
N THR A 161 -15.90 -19.32 -5.14
CA THR A 161 -15.25 -20.45 -4.46
C THR A 161 -15.43 -21.70 -5.32
N ILE A 162 -14.34 -22.33 -5.71
CA ILE A 162 -14.39 -23.60 -6.44
C ILE A 162 -14.71 -24.75 -5.46
N ASP A 163 -15.38 -25.80 -5.95
CA ASP A 163 -15.65 -27.05 -5.20
C ASP A 163 -14.93 -28.23 -5.89
N LYS A 164 -13.67 -27.99 -6.32
CA LYS A 164 -12.83 -28.97 -7.04
C LYS A 164 -11.54 -29.24 -6.29
N ARG A 165 -11.25 -30.51 -6.02
CA ARG A 165 -9.99 -30.94 -5.39
C ARG A 165 -8.92 -31.17 -6.45
N ILE A 166 -7.66 -31.26 -6.03
CA ILE A 166 -6.51 -31.58 -6.91
C ILE A 166 -6.78 -32.80 -7.80
N VAL A 167 -7.43 -33.83 -7.25
CA VAL A 167 -7.79 -35.07 -7.98
C VAL A 167 -8.78 -34.86 -9.13
N ASP A 168 -9.47 -33.72 -9.18
CA ASP A 168 -10.44 -33.38 -10.21
C ASP A 168 -9.78 -32.70 -11.45
N PHE A 169 -8.47 -32.39 -11.37
CA PHE A 169 -7.67 -31.83 -12.45
C PHE A 169 -6.81 -32.92 -13.11
N GLU A 170 -7.06 -33.23 -14.39
CA GLU A 170 -6.34 -34.28 -15.12
C GLU A 170 -4.85 -33.91 -15.29
N GLU A 171 -4.56 -32.62 -15.39
CA GLU A 171 -3.24 -32.01 -15.52
C GLU A 171 -2.36 -32.30 -14.29
N CYS A 172 -2.97 -32.47 -13.11
CA CYS A 172 -2.31 -32.86 -11.87
C CYS A 172 -2.01 -34.37 -11.79
N GLN A 173 -2.23 -35.14 -12.87
CA GLN A 173 -1.83 -36.54 -13.01
C GLN A 173 -2.34 -37.49 -11.91
N ASN A 174 -3.56 -37.25 -11.39
CA ASN A 174 -4.16 -37.99 -10.27
C ASN A 174 -3.39 -37.88 -8.93
N ALA A 175 -2.59 -36.82 -8.77
CA ALA A 175 -2.00 -36.45 -7.48
C ALA A 175 -3.09 -36.29 -6.40
N ARG A 176 -2.78 -36.63 -5.15
CA ARG A 176 -3.72 -36.47 -4.03
C ARG A 176 -3.52 -35.16 -3.31
N THR A 177 -2.27 -34.73 -3.18
CA THR A 177 -1.84 -33.44 -2.62
C THR A 177 -0.91 -32.74 -3.62
N ALA A 178 -0.58 -31.48 -3.39
CA ALA A 178 0.34 -30.74 -4.26
C ALA A 178 1.76 -31.34 -4.23
N ILE A 179 2.15 -31.95 -3.10
CA ILE A 179 3.42 -32.66 -2.93
C ILE A 179 3.56 -33.82 -3.93
N ASP A 180 2.44 -34.51 -4.23
CA ASP A 180 2.43 -35.64 -5.16
C ASP A 180 2.55 -35.22 -6.65
N VAL A 181 2.43 -33.93 -6.95
CA VAL A 181 2.54 -33.43 -8.33
C VAL A 181 4.01 -33.44 -8.76
N ALA A 182 4.30 -34.15 -9.85
CA ALA A 182 5.63 -34.20 -10.43
C ALA A 182 6.05 -32.82 -10.95
N ASP A 183 7.34 -32.47 -10.80
CA ASP A 183 7.87 -31.16 -11.21
C ASP A 183 7.54 -30.80 -12.67
N ASP A 184 7.60 -31.78 -13.58
CA ASP A 184 7.32 -31.59 -15.00
C ASP A 184 5.83 -31.37 -15.33
N SER A 185 4.95 -31.56 -14.34
CA SER A 185 3.50 -31.40 -14.43
C SER A 185 2.99 -30.21 -13.61
N LEU A 186 3.84 -29.54 -12.82
CA LEU A 186 3.44 -28.45 -11.92
C LEU A 186 2.80 -27.29 -12.68
N ASP A 187 3.42 -26.82 -13.76
CA ASP A 187 2.91 -25.68 -14.51
C ASP A 187 1.51 -25.97 -15.08
N SER A 188 1.34 -27.12 -15.73
CA SER A 188 0.05 -27.52 -16.28
C SER A 188 -1.02 -27.71 -15.20
N CYS A 189 -0.65 -28.24 -14.03
CA CYS A 189 -1.56 -28.43 -12.91
C CYS A 189 -1.99 -27.09 -12.33
N LEU A 190 -1.04 -26.20 -12.01
CA LEU A 190 -1.32 -24.88 -11.45
C LEU A 190 -2.11 -24.01 -12.44
N GLN A 191 -1.75 -24.00 -13.73
CA GLN A 191 -2.52 -23.27 -14.75
C GLN A 191 -3.98 -23.74 -14.81
N ALA A 192 -4.24 -25.06 -14.77
CA ALA A 192 -5.61 -25.57 -14.76
C ALA A 192 -6.40 -25.15 -13.51
N VAL A 193 -5.74 -25.07 -12.35
CA VAL A 193 -6.33 -24.55 -11.11
C VAL A 193 -6.63 -23.05 -11.22
N LEU A 194 -5.70 -22.27 -11.76
CA LEU A 194 -5.85 -20.82 -11.93
C LEU A 194 -6.93 -20.44 -12.96
N ASP A 195 -7.02 -21.20 -14.05
CA ASP A 195 -8.07 -21.06 -15.06
C ASP A 195 -9.46 -21.35 -14.46
N GLU A 196 -9.56 -22.34 -13.56
CA GLU A 196 -10.83 -22.68 -12.90
C GLU A 196 -11.29 -21.58 -11.94
N VAL A 197 -10.37 -20.97 -11.19
CA VAL A 197 -10.72 -19.86 -10.28
C VAL A 197 -10.84 -18.53 -11.02
N GLY A 198 -10.48 -18.44 -12.31
CA GLY A 198 -10.56 -17.21 -13.09
C GLY A 198 -9.52 -16.15 -12.68
N MET A 199 -8.34 -16.56 -12.22
CA MET A 199 -7.34 -15.65 -11.62
C MET A 199 -6.91 -14.52 -12.58
N ALA A 200 -6.74 -14.80 -13.87
CA ALA A 200 -6.32 -13.80 -14.85
C ALA A 200 -7.36 -12.67 -15.01
N GLU A 201 -8.66 -12.97 -14.94
CA GLU A 201 -9.72 -11.96 -15.02
C GLU A 201 -9.74 -11.10 -13.74
N GLN A 202 -9.60 -11.73 -12.57
CA GLN A 202 -9.55 -11.05 -11.27
C GLN A 202 -8.32 -10.16 -11.13
N LEU A 203 -7.17 -10.59 -11.66
CA LEU A 203 -5.95 -9.79 -11.70
C LEU A 203 -6.13 -8.54 -12.57
N GLU A 204 -6.76 -8.68 -13.74
CA GLU A 204 -7.07 -7.54 -14.60
C GLU A 204 -8.09 -6.58 -13.97
N ASP A 205 -9.06 -7.09 -13.21
CA ASP A 205 -9.96 -6.28 -12.38
C ASP A 205 -9.19 -5.45 -11.36
N MET A 206 -8.34 -6.09 -10.56
CA MET A 206 -7.53 -5.41 -9.55
C MET A 206 -6.58 -4.38 -10.17
N ARG A 207 -5.91 -4.70 -11.28
CA ARG A 207 -5.03 -3.76 -12.01
C ARG A 207 -5.81 -2.57 -12.54
N ALA A 208 -7.01 -2.77 -13.07
CA ALA A 208 -7.87 -1.68 -13.51
C ALA A 208 -8.36 -0.81 -12.33
N PHE A 209 -8.67 -1.41 -11.19
CA PHE A 209 -9.01 -0.69 -9.97
C PHE A 209 -7.85 0.17 -9.49
N ALA A 210 -6.65 -0.42 -9.36
CA ALA A 210 -5.43 0.28 -8.99
C ALA A 210 -5.12 1.45 -9.93
N ALA A 211 -5.23 1.21 -11.24
CA ALA A 211 -5.02 2.24 -12.26
C ALA A 211 -6.02 3.40 -12.13
N ARG A 212 -7.31 3.12 -11.85
CA ARG A 212 -8.30 4.16 -11.55
C ARG A 212 -7.90 4.95 -10.31
N VAL A 213 -7.60 4.26 -9.20
CA VAL A 213 -7.21 4.91 -7.94
C VAL A 213 -6.05 5.87 -8.16
N ARG A 214 -4.99 5.44 -8.87
CA ARG A 214 -3.84 6.30 -9.23
C ARG A 214 -4.28 7.52 -10.06
N SER A 215 -5.11 7.31 -11.07
CA SER A 215 -5.58 8.39 -11.96
C SER A 215 -6.47 9.44 -11.28
N GLU A 216 -7.06 9.08 -10.13
CA GLU A 216 -7.94 9.97 -9.35
C GLU A 216 -7.16 10.86 -8.37
N GLN A 217 -5.86 10.59 -8.12
CA GLN A 217 -5.08 11.36 -7.16
C GLN A 217 -4.42 12.59 -7.80
N ASP A 218 -4.58 13.75 -7.15
CA ASP A 218 -3.89 14.99 -7.50
C ASP A 218 -2.49 15.01 -6.85
N PRO A 219 -1.39 15.22 -7.61
CA PRO A 219 -0.04 15.23 -7.06
C PRO A 219 0.18 16.24 -5.93
N ALA A 220 -0.41 17.44 -6.00
CA ALA A 220 -0.28 18.44 -4.93
C ALA A 220 -1.00 18.00 -3.66
N MET A 221 -2.12 17.27 -3.80
CA MET A 221 -2.84 16.69 -2.66
C MET A 221 -2.07 15.52 -2.03
N VAL A 222 -1.43 14.69 -2.85
CA VAL A 222 -0.54 13.61 -2.37
C VAL A 222 0.66 14.19 -1.60
N GLU A 223 1.30 15.24 -2.12
CA GLU A 223 2.40 15.92 -1.42
C GLU A 223 1.95 16.49 -0.07
N LEU A 224 0.82 17.22 -0.03
CA LEU A 224 0.26 17.72 1.22
C LEU A 224 -0.03 16.57 2.20
N GLY A 225 -0.61 15.48 1.72
CA GLY A 225 -0.88 14.27 2.49
C GLY A 225 0.37 13.65 3.08
N MET A 226 1.44 13.50 2.29
CA MET A 226 2.73 13.01 2.74
C MET A 226 3.29 13.88 3.87
N ARG A 227 3.32 15.20 3.67
CA ARG A 227 3.84 16.12 4.70
C ARG A 227 3.04 16.04 6.00
N LEU A 228 1.71 15.93 5.92
CA LEU A 228 0.83 15.77 7.08
C LEU A 228 1.03 14.43 7.79
N PHE A 229 1.09 13.33 7.04
CA PHE A 229 1.23 11.96 7.54
C PHE A 229 2.52 11.78 8.35
N HIS A 230 3.60 12.44 7.92
CA HIS A 230 4.89 12.44 8.60
C HIS A 230 5.02 13.54 9.67
N SER A 231 4.03 14.42 9.87
CA SER A 231 4.11 15.52 10.84
C SER A 231 3.66 15.11 12.24
N LYS A 232 4.50 15.40 13.24
CA LYS A 232 4.13 15.24 14.65
C LYS A 232 3.14 16.30 15.13
N SER A 233 2.85 17.34 14.34
CA SER A 233 1.88 18.37 14.70
C SER A 233 0.45 17.84 14.86
N LEU A 234 0.14 16.69 14.26
CA LEU A 234 -1.17 16.03 14.33
C LEU A 234 -1.39 15.18 15.60
N SER A 235 -0.37 14.96 16.44
CA SER A 235 -0.57 14.39 17.77
C SER A 235 -0.82 15.46 18.81
N ALA A 236 -1.51 15.11 19.89
CA ALA A 236 -1.78 16.02 21.00
C ALA A 236 -0.48 16.58 21.60
N ASN A 237 0.47 15.67 21.88
CA ASN A 237 1.72 15.98 22.57
C ASN A 237 2.88 16.38 21.64
N GLY A 238 2.72 16.29 20.32
CA GLY A 238 3.76 16.67 19.38
C GLY A 238 4.93 15.69 19.28
N ASP A 239 4.71 14.43 19.68
CA ASP A 239 5.73 13.37 19.75
C ASP A 239 5.45 12.18 18.81
N THR A 240 4.30 12.17 18.16
CA THR A 240 3.82 11.06 17.32
C THR A 240 3.23 11.58 16.02
N SER A 241 3.47 10.88 14.92
CA SER A 241 2.86 11.10 13.60
C SER A 241 2.25 9.78 13.09
N CYS A 242 1.52 9.81 11.98
CA CYS A 242 1.01 8.57 11.36
C CYS A 242 2.19 7.63 11.00
N SER A 243 3.27 8.19 10.47
CA SER A 243 4.52 7.48 10.18
C SER A 243 5.24 6.91 11.41
N SER A 244 4.82 7.24 12.64
CA SER A 244 5.41 6.59 13.83
C SER A 244 5.04 5.10 13.92
N CYS A 245 3.93 4.70 13.28
CA CYS A 245 3.44 3.31 13.25
C CYS A 245 3.20 2.79 11.82
N HIS A 246 3.30 3.64 10.79
CA HIS A 246 3.00 3.30 9.40
C HIS A 246 4.04 3.88 8.43
N HIS A 247 5.32 3.79 8.77
CA HIS A 247 6.38 4.34 7.93
C HIS A 247 6.59 3.48 6.67
N PRO A 248 6.65 4.04 5.44
CA PRO A 248 6.87 3.28 4.20
C PRO A 248 7.98 2.24 4.29
N ALA A 249 9.09 2.62 4.93
CA ALA A 249 10.29 1.79 5.12
C ALA A 249 10.13 0.53 5.99
N ILE A 250 9.01 0.34 6.69
CA ILE A 250 8.83 -0.75 7.67
C ILE A 250 7.59 -1.56 7.30
N GLY A 251 7.78 -2.86 7.05
CA GLY A 251 6.71 -3.83 6.88
C GLY A 251 5.54 -3.40 6.00
N CYS A 252 5.83 -2.83 4.82
CA CYS A 252 4.78 -2.33 3.90
C CYS A 252 3.90 -1.22 4.55
N ALA A 253 4.55 -0.35 5.31
CA ALA A 253 3.95 0.65 6.19
C ALA A 253 3.09 0.08 7.34
N GLY A 254 3.62 -0.97 7.97
CA GLY A 254 3.31 -1.37 9.34
C GLY A 254 4.36 -0.81 10.31
N ASP A 255 4.57 -1.49 11.45
CA ASP A 255 5.54 -1.08 12.47
C ASP A 255 6.49 -2.18 12.95
N ASP A 256 6.40 -3.42 12.43
CA ASP A 256 7.18 -4.59 12.91
C ASP A 256 7.04 -4.85 14.43
N LEU A 257 5.99 -4.35 15.09
CA LEU A 257 5.69 -4.58 16.50
C LEU A 257 4.38 -5.34 16.66
N SER A 258 4.27 -6.14 17.71
CA SER A 258 2.99 -6.79 18.03
C SER A 258 1.93 -5.76 18.42
N MET A 259 2.32 -4.76 19.20
CA MET A 259 1.48 -3.66 19.65
C MET A 259 2.21 -2.32 19.48
N PRO A 260 1.68 -1.37 18.71
CA PRO A 260 2.34 -0.09 18.49
C PRO A 260 2.54 0.71 19.77
N ILE A 261 3.58 1.54 19.77
CA ILE A 261 3.81 2.53 20.83
C ILE A 261 3.47 3.89 20.24
N GLY A 262 2.32 4.44 20.62
CA GLY A 262 1.88 5.76 20.21
C GLY A 262 2.64 6.88 20.93
N VAL A 263 1.91 7.64 21.75
CA VAL A 263 2.43 8.76 22.55
C VAL A 263 3.43 8.35 23.63
N ASN A 264 4.21 9.32 24.10
CA ASN A 264 5.19 9.21 25.18
C ASN A 264 6.41 8.33 24.86
N ALA A 265 6.70 8.09 23.58
CA ALA A 265 7.95 7.43 23.18
C ALA A 265 9.18 8.19 23.71
N VAL A 266 10.13 7.47 24.32
CA VAL A 266 11.38 8.02 24.85
C VAL A 266 12.19 8.73 23.76
N ALA A 267 12.17 8.16 22.56
CA ALA A 267 12.78 8.70 21.37
C ALA A 267 11.72 8.76 20.25
N PRO A 268 11.01 9.89 20.07
CA PRO A 268 9.93 10.06 19.10
C PRO A 268 10.25 9.59 17.67
N ASP A 269 11.49 9.79 17.23
CA ASP A 269 11.93 9.46 15.88
C ASP A 269 12.39 7.99 15.72
N THR A 270 12.45 7.19 16.81
CA THR A 270 12.80 5.76 16.74
C THR A 270 11.56 4.93 16.45
N LEU A 271 11.61 4.11 15.41
CA LEU A 271 10.49 3.32 14.91
C LEU A 271 10.74 1.82 15.04
N GLY A 272 9.65 1.05 15.06
CA GLY A 272 9.65 -0.41 15.11
C GLY A 272 10.48 -1.00 16.25
N PRO A 273 11.17 -2.13 16.04
CA PRO A 273 12.02 -2.74 17.06
C PRO A 273 13.03 -1.74 17.68
N GLY A 274 12.92 -1.57 19.00
CA GLY A 274 13.71 -0.60 19.77
C GLY A 274 12.96 0.68 20.14
N ARG A 275 11.78 0.95 19.56
CA ARG A 275 10.86 1.98 20.07
C ARG A 275 10.36 1.57 21.46
N SER A 276 10.29 2.53 22.38
CA SER A 276 9.86 2.31 23.76
C SER A 276 9.26 3.59 24.34
N ASP A 277 8.25 3.47 25.19
CA ASP A 277 7.73 4.55 26.06
C ASP A 277 8.50 4.67 27.39
N GLY A 278 9.49 3.80 27.61
CA GLY A 278 10.33 3.77 28.81
C GLY A 278 9.69 3.04 29.98
N GLU A 279 8.47 2.54 29.82
CA GLU A 279 7.78 1.72 30.80
C GLU A 279 8.06 0.24 30.50
N ASN A 280 8.33 -0.56 31.54
CA ASN A 280 8.48 -2.00 31.39
C ASN A 280 7.11 -2.68 31.46
N GLU A 281 6.16 -2.22 30.64
CA GLU A 281 4.76 -2.64 30.62
C GLU A 281 4.30 -2.92 29.19
N VAL A 282 3.12 -3.51 29.04
CA VAL A 282 2.51 -3.75 27.73
C VAL A 282 2.07 -2.42 27.10
N PRO A 283 2.33 -2.18 25.80
CA PRO A 283 1.83 -0.99 25.11
C PRO A 283 0.31 -0.85 25.17
N LEU A 284 -0.17 0.39 25.18
CA LEU A 284 -1.60 0.70 25.30
C LEU A 284 -2.38 0.55 23.99
N VAL A 285 -1.70 0.54 22.84
CA VAL A 285 -2.35 0.29 21.54
C VAL A 285 -2.63 -1.20 21.42
N ALA A 286 -3.90 -1.58 21.53
CA ALA A 286 -4.29 -2.98 21.74
C ALA A 286 -4.16 -3.91 20.53
N ARG A 287 -3.91 -3.38 19.33
CA ARG A 287 -3.87 -4.13 18.08
C ARG A 287 -2.62 -3.78 17.30
N ASN A 288 -2.10 -4.74 16.54
CA ASN A 288 -1.01 -4.55 15.60
C ASN A 288 -1.39 -3.49 14.54
N ALA A 289 -0.43 -2.65 14.16
CA ALA A 289 -0.59 -1.67 13.09
C ALA A 289 -0.74 -2.39 11.75
N GLN A 290 -1.91 -2.24 11.11
CA GLN A 290 -2.11 -2.83 9.79
C GLN A 290 -1.19 -2.15 8.76
N PRO A 291 -0.54 -2.91 7.88
CA PRO A 291 0.13 -2.32 6.72
C PRO A 291 -0.86 -1.48 5.92
N ILE A 292 -0.46 -0.26 5.55
CA ILE A 292 -1.30 0.62 4.71
C ILE A 292 -1.03 0.42 3.22
N CYS A 293 -0.04 -0.39 2.84
CA CYS A 293 0.10 -0.74 1.44
C CYS A 293 -1.16 -1.44 0.92
N ASN A 294 -1.55 -1.05 -0.29
CA ASN A 294 -2.78 -1.42 -0.95
C ASN A 294 -4.07 -1.01 -0.21
N VAL A 295 -4.00 -0.07 0.76
CA VAL A 295 -5.20 0.41 1.46
C VAL A 295 -6.20 1.07 0.50
N GLY A 296 -5.69 1.70 -0.56
CA GLY A 296 -6.48 2.27 -1.65
C GLY A 296 -7.28 1.24 -2.47
N LEU A 297 -7.10 -0.07 -2.26
CA LEU A 297 -7.86 -1.13 -2.94
C LEU A 297 -9.04 -1.66 -2.12
N TRP A 298 -9.20 -1.27 -0.85
CA TRP A 298 -10.33 -1.71 -0.03
C TRP A 298 -11.61 -0.98 -0.41
N ASP A 299 -12.71 -1.71 -0.57
CA ASP A 299 -14.01 -1.13 -0.97
C ASP A 299 -15.15 -1.50 -0.01
N ASN A 300 -14.88 -2.28 1.04
CA ASN A 300 -15.88 -2.67 2.03
C ASN A 300 -15.66 -1.97 3.37
N GLY A 301 -14.43 -1.94 3.88
CA GLY A 301 -14.10 -1.19 5.09
C GLY A 301 -12.70 -1.42 5.66
N LEU A 302 -12.37 -0.63 6.67
CA LEU A 302 -11.06 -0.47 7.28
C LEU A 302 -11.09 -0.73 8.79
N PHE A 303 -9.88 -0.78 9.40
CA PHE A 303 -9.59 -1.32 10.73
C PHE A 303 -9.84 -2.83 10.86
N TRP A 304 -9.22 -3.45 11.85
CA TRP A 304 -9.38 -4.87 12.16
C TRP A 304 -10.83 -5.26 12.49
N ASP A 305 -11.63 -4.35 13.04
CA ASP A 305 -13.03 -4.59 13.46
C ASP A 305 -14.08 -4.13 12.43
N ASN A 306 -13.64 -3.57 11.29
CA ASN A 306 -14.51 -3.01 10.26
C ASN A 306 -15.41 -1.84 10.78
N ARG A 307 -14.91 -1.05 11.74
CA ARG A 307 -15.66 0.09 12.30
C ARG A 307 -15.84 1.25 11.34
N VAL A 308 -14.97 1.38 10.33
CA VAL A 308 -15.16 2.28 9.18
C VAL A 308 -15.54 1.41 7.99
N SER A 309 -16.77 1.51 7.50
CA SER A 309 -17.30 0.59 6.49
C SER A 309 -18.29 1.26 5.56
N LEU A 310 -18.43 0.73 4.34
CA LEU A 310 -19.51 1.09 3.44
C LEU A 310 -20.76 0.24 3.75
N THR A 311 -21.93 0.85 3.61
CA THR A 311 -23.24 0.19 3.70
C THR A 311 -23.60 -0.41 2.35
N SER A 312 -24.62 -1.28 2.32
CA SER A 312 -25.05 -1.95 1.07
C SER A 312 -25.63 -1.00 0.01
N ASP A 313 -26.03 0.21 0.40
CA ASP A 313 -26.41 1.30 -0.51
C ASP A 313 -25.25 2.25 -0.85
N GLY A 314 -24.02 1.90 -0.43
CA GLY A 314 -22.78 2.62 -0.71
C GLY A 314 -22.46 3.75 0.26
N GLY A 315 -23.33 4.07 1.21
CA GLY A 315 -23.08 5.10 2.23
C GLY A 315 -21.95 4.74 3.18
N LEU A 316 -21.33 5.73 3.80
CA LEU A 316 -20.31 5.53 4.82
C LEU A 316 -20.96 5.28 6.19
N ARG A 317 -20.36 4.40 6.98
CA ARG A 317 -20.71 4.20 8.39
C ARG A 317 -19.45 4.12 9.22
N THR A 318 -19.41 4.97 10.24
CA THR A 318 -18.40 4.94 11.29
C THR A 318 -19.04 4.98 12.69
N ASP A 319 -18.23 4.83 13.74
CA ASP A 319 -18.68 4.97 15.13
C ASP A 319 -18.98 6.44 15.50
N SER A 320 -18.53 7.40 14.68
CA SER A 320 -18.81 8.82 14.85
C SER A 320 -19.76 9.35 13.78
N ARG A 321 -20.86 9.98 14.19
CA ARG A 321 -21.83 10.53 13.23
C ARG A 321 -21.25 11.71 12.48
N ASP A 322 -20.42 12.52 13.15
CA ASP A 322 -19.79 13.70 12.57
C ASP A 322 -18.76 13.31 11.51
N VAL A 323 -17.86 12.36 11.81
CA VAL A 323 -16.89 11.84 10.83
C VAL A 323 -17.61 11.30 9.60
N THR A 324 -18.70 10.55 9.80
CA THR A 324 -19.52 10.03 8.72
C THR A 324 -20.05 11.16 7.82
N ASN A 325 -20.71 12.16 8.41
CA ASN A 325 -21.34 13.25 7.66
C ASN A 325 -20.31 14.15 6.97
N ASN A 326 -19.22 14.49 7.65
CA ASN A 326 -18.18 15.38 7.12
C ASN A 326 -17.43 14.73 5.96
N THR A 327 -17.11 13.44 6.08
CA THR A 327 -16.46 12.68 5.01
C THR A 327 -17.36 12.55 3.78
N GLU A 328 -18.62 12.16 3.95
CA GLU A 328 -19.56 12.08 2.82
C GLU A 328 -19.79 13.45 2.15
N ALA A 329 -19.79 14.54 2.92
CA ALA A 329 -19.90 15.88 2.38
C ALA A 329 -18.66 16.32 1.59
N ALA A 330 -17.47 15.86 1.98
CA ALA A 330 -16.20 16.23 1.36
C ALA A 330 -15.92 15.43 0.07
N VAL A 331 -16.02 14.10 0.13
CA VAL A 331 -15.58 13.21 -0.95
C VAL A 331 -16.67 12.28 -1.49
N GLY A 332 -17.87 12.30 -0.91
CA GLY A 332 -18.93 11.37 -1.26
C GLY A 332 -18.70 9.97 -0.69
N THR A 333 -18.91 8.94 -1.50
CA THR A 333 -18.81 7.53 -1.09
C THR A 333 -17.73 6.80 -1.87
N GLY A 334 -17.28 5.65 -1.36
CA GLY A 334 -16.26 4.81 -2.02
C GLY A 334 -14.97 4.72 -1.23
N THR A 335 -13.91 4.24 -1.87
CA THR A 335 -12.64 3.92 -1.21
C THR A 335 -11.95 5.13 -0.58
N LEU A 336 -11.94 6.28 -1.27
CA LEU A 336 -11.38 7.51 -0.69
C LEU A 336 -12.11 7.94 0.59
N ALA A 337 -13.43 7.73 0.66
CA ALA A 337 -14.21 8.01 1.86
C ALA A 337 -13.84 7.08 3.03
N LEU A 338 -13.46 5.83 2.76
CA LEU A 338 -12.98 4.92 3.81
C LEU A 338 -11.67 5.45 4.43
N MET A 339 -10.68 5.76 3.60
CA MET A 339 -9.37 6.26 4.06
C MET A 339 -9.50 7.62 4.77
N MET A 340 -10.26 8.56 4.19
CA MET A 340 -10.52 9.85 4.82
C MET A 340 -11.20 9.70 6.18
N ALA A 341 -12.20 8.81 6.30
CA ALA A 341 -12.85 8.56 7.57
C ALA A 341 -11.92 7.90 8.60
N GLN A 342 -11.07 6.96 8.17
CA GLN A 342 -10.08 6.28 9.01
C GLN A 342 -9.12 7.30 9.65
N ALA A 343 -8.64 8.29 8.90
CA ALA A 343 -7.66 9.28 9.37
C ALA A 343 -8.16 10.16 10.55
N HIS A 344 -9.47 10.17 10.82
CA HIS A 344 -10.03 10.92 11.94
C HIS A 344 -9.80 10.25 13.30
N PHE A 345 -9.67 8.93 13.36
CA PHE A 345 -9.69 8.19 14.63
C PHE A 345 -8.36 8.23 15.40
N PRO A 346 -7.19 7.99 14.77
CA PRO A 346 -5.92 7.91 15.50
C PRO A 346 -5.56 9.19 16.25
N VAL A 347 -5.81 10.35 15.63
CA VAL A 347 -5.53 11.68 16.19
C VAL A 347 -6.30 11.97 17.49
N THR A 348 -7.33 11.18 17.81
CA THR A 348 -8.16 11.32 19.01
C THR A 348 -8.11 10.12 19.95
N ASP A 349 -7.39 9.06 19.59
CA ASP A 349 -7.21 7.91 20.49
C ASP A 349 -6.06 8.21 21.46
N ALA A 350 -6.37 8.13 22.77
CA ALA A 350 -5.46 8.49 23.85
C ALA A 350 -4.16 7.68 23.85
N ALA A 351 -4.22 6.40 23.41
CA ALA A 351 -3.05 5.53 23.34
C ALA A 351 -2.24 5.73 22.06
N GLU A 352 -2.87 6.21 20.99
CA GLU A 352 -2.24 6.37 19.67
C GLU A 352 -1.59 7.75 19.54
N MET A 353 -2.36 8.82 19.36
CA MET A 353 -1.83 10.17 19.10
C MET A 353 -2.16 11.19 20.19
N GLY A 354 -2.85 10.78 21.26
CA GLY A 354 -2.83 11.48 22.55
C GLY A 354 -4.19 11.78 23.16
N ASP A 355 -4.19 11.90 24.49
CA ASP A 355 -5.39 12.12 25.29
C ASP A 355 -5.88 13.58 25.16
N ILE A 356 -7.01 13.74 24.49
CA ILE A 356 -7.58 15.07 24.22
C ILE A 356 -8.11 15.75 25.49
N SER A 357 -8.40 14.97 26.54
CA SER A 357 -8.92 15.49 27.82
C SER A 357 -7.89 16.35 28.55
N GLU A 358 -6.59 16.11 28.31
CA GLU A 358 -5.49 16.94 28.82
C GLU A 358 -5.54 18.37 28.28
N PHE A 359 -6.19 18.57 27.12
CA PHE A 359 -6.37 19.85 26.45
C PHE A 359 -7.75 20.47 26.69
N GLY A 360 -8.58 19.85 27.55
CA GLY A 360 -9.88 20.37 27.95
C GLY A 360 -11.04 20.01 27.03
N TYR A 361 -10.87 19.01 26.15
CA TYR A 361 -11.90 18.49 25.28
C TYR A 361 -12.58 17.25 25.89
N ASP A 362 -13.82 16.98 25.49
CA ASP A 362 -14.60 15.83 25.99
C ASP A 362 -14.44 14.64 25.03
N GLU A 363 -13.63 13.67 25.42
CA GLU A 363 -13.41 12.42 24.66
C GLU A 363 -14.65 11.51 24.57
N SER A 364 -15.67 11.75 25.40
CA SER A 364 -16.88 10.93 25.43
C SER A 364 -17.99 11.39 24.46
N SER A 365 -17.76 12.47 23.72
CA SER A 365 -18.74 13.02 22.78
C SER A 365 -18.14 13.35 21.40
N ASP A 366 -18.92 13.07 20.35
CA ASP A 366 -18.58 13.42 18.95
C ASP A 366 -18.22 14.91 18.81
N ASP A 367 -19.00 15.81 19.43
CA ASP A 367 -18.72 17.25 19.43
C ASP A 367 -17.35 17.56 20.05
N GLY A 368 -16.98 16.90 21.15
CA GLY A 368 -15.69 17.11 21.81
C GLY A 368 -14.50 16.66 20.95
N LEU A 369 -14.62 15.50 20.31
CA LEU A 369 -13.64 14.97 19.35
C LEU A 369 -13.50 15.88 18.12
N THR A 370 -14.62 16.35 17.56
CA THR A 370 -14.65 17.28 16.43
C THR A 370 -14.01 18.63 16.80
N ASN A 371 -14.38 19.21 17.95
CA ASN A 371 -13.81 20.48 18.41
C ASN A 371 -12.31 20.36 18.65
N TYR A 372 -11.81 19.23 19.15
CA TYR A 372 -10.37 19.01 19.29
C TYR A 372 -9.66 19.09 17.93
N ARG A 373 -10.17 18.37 16.92
CA ARG A 373 -9.58 18.38 15.58
C ARG A 373 -9.59 19.80 14.97
N GLU A 374 -10.72 20.48 15.02
CA GLU A 374 -10.91 21.77 14.35
C GLU A 374 -10.36 22.98 15.11
N GLU A 375 -10.31 22.94 16.45
CA GLU A 375 -9.86 24.08 17.26
C GLU A 375 -8.43 23.91 17.77
N TYR A 376 -7.99 22.68 18.05
CA TYR A 376 -6.65 22.41 18.58
C TYR A 376 -5.67 22.00 17.48
N LEU A 377 -5.93 20.91 16.75
CA LEU A 377 -4.98 20.39 15.75
C LEU A 377 -4.82 21.36 14.56
N VAL A 378 -5.92 21.85 14.01
CA VAL A 378 -5.87 22.85 12.92
C VAL A 378 -5.10 24.11 13.36
N THR A 379 -5.22 24.56 14.61
CA THR A 379 -4.45 25.70 15.13
C THR A 379 -2.95 25.41 15.23
N LYS A 380 -2.54 24.16 15.49
CA LYS A 380 -1.12 23.75 15.48
C LYS A 380 -0.53 23.84 14.07
N LEU A 381 -1.31 23.50 13.05
CA LEU A 381 -0.95 23.70 11.65
C LEU A 381 -1.10 25.16 11.24
N ASN A 382 -0.17 26.00 11.68
CA ASN A 382 -0.26 27.44 11.42
C ASN A 382 -0.34 27.75 9.91
N GLN A 383 -1.26 28.64 9.53
CA GLN A 383 -1.54 28.97 8.14
C GLN A 383 -0.35 29.64 7.42
N GLU A 384 0.56 30.31 8.15
CA GLU A 384 1.75 30.92 7.56
C GLU A 384 2.72 29.87 6.98
N SER A 385 2.83 28.72 7.64
CA SER A 385 3.74 27.63 7.25
C SER A 385 3.06 26.63 6.31
N TRP A 386 1.82 26.24 6.61
CA TRP A 386 1.11 25.20 5.87
C TRP A 386 0.25 25.74 4.70
N GLY A 387 -0.12 27.01 4.73
CA GLY A 387 -1.01 27.63 3.74
C GLY A 387 -0.58 27.48 2.27
N PRO A 388 0.72 27.52 1.92
CA PRO A 388 1.19 27.26 0.56
C PRO A 388 0.79 25.86 0.04
N LEU A 389 1.07 24.79 0.81
CA LEU A 389 0.71 23.42 0.41
C LEU A 389 -0.79 23.22 0.28
N PHE A 390 -1.59 23.84 1.16
CA PHE A 390 -3.06 23.85 1.01
C PHE A 390 -3.51 24.62 -0.23
N THR A 391 -2.84 25.73 -0.57
CA THR A 391 -3.15 26.52 -1.77
C THR A 391 -2.87 25.72 -3.03
N ASP A 392 -1.79 24.94 -3.04
CA ASP A 392 -1.44 24.08 -4.17
C ASP A 392 -2.45 22.93 -4.33
N ALA A 393 -2.86 22.30 -3.23
CA ALA A 393 -3.81 21.18 -3.25
C ALA A 393 -5.30 21.57 -3.45
N TYR A 394 -5.74 22.70 -2.89
CA TYR A 394 -7.16 23.11 -2.85
C TYR A 394 -7.48 24.42 -3.58
N GLY A 395 -6.46 25.17 -3.99
CA GLY A 395 -6.60 26.49 -4.61
C GLY A 395 -6.77 27.65 -3.61
N ASP A 396 -6.72 27.38 -2.31
CA ASP A 396 -6.76 28.36 -1.23
C ASP A 396 -6.03 27.86 0.03
N SER A 397 -5.69 28.76 0.95
CA SER A 397 -4.90 28.45 2.14
C SER A 397 -5.73 28.01 3.36
N ASP A 398 -7.04 27.74 3.20
CA ASP A 398 -7.90 27.38 4.33
C ASP A 398 -7.59 25.96 4.81
N ILE A 399 -7.44 25.82 6.12
CA ILE A 399 -7.12 24.57 6.80
C ILE A 399 -8.32 24.19 7.66
N ASP A 400 -8.85 23.00 7.42
CA ASP A 400 -9.84 22.33 8.27
C ASP A 400 -9.47 20.84 8.33
N PHE A 401 -10.03 20.11 9.30
CA PHE A 401 -9.64 18.72 9.48
C PHE A 401 -10.13 17.80 8.36
N SER A 402 -11.23 18.15 7.68
CA SER A 402 -11.71 17.38 6.53
C SER A 402 -10.71 17.43 5.37
N ARG A 403 -10.10 18.59 5.10
CA ARG A 403 -9.02 18.74 4.12
C ARG A 403 -7.75 18.01 4.54
N ILE A 404 -7.38 18.06 5.82
CA ILE A 404 -6.24 17.27 6.36
C ILE A 404 -6.46 15.78 6.10
N ALA A 405 -7.62 15.25 6.48
CA ALA A 405 -7.95 13.85 6.33
C ALA A 405 -8.06 13.41 4.86
N GLN A 406 -8.59 14.26 3.98
CA GLN A 406 -8.64 13.99 2.54
C GLN A 406 -7.24 13.95 1.93
N ALA A 407 -6.34 14.87 2.30
CA ALA A 407 -4.97 14.86 1.80
C ALA A 407 -4.21 13.60 2.28
N ILE A 408 -4.33 13.23 3.55
CA ILE A 408 -3.79 11.96 4.07
C ILE A 408 -4.32 10.77 3.27
N ALA A 409 -5.64 10.73 3.00
CA ALA A 409 -6.25 9.67 2.22
C ALA A 409 -5.73 9.59 0.77
N ALA A 410 -5.45 10.73 0.13
CA ALA A 410 -4.86 10.78 -1.21
C ALA A 410 -3.44 10.21 -1.22
N TYR A 411 -2.65 10.52 -0.18
CA TYR A 411 -1.32 9.96 0.01
C TYR A 411 -1.35 8.46 0.29
N GLU A 412 -2.24 7.99 1.16
CA GLU A 412 -2.43 6.55 1.39
C GLU A 412 -2.88 5.80 0.12
N ALA A 413 -3.70 6.44 -0.72
CA ALA A 413 -4.23 5.85 -1.96
C ALA A 413 -3.14 5.51 -2.99
N VAL A 414 -1.98 6.15 -2.96
CA VAL A 414 -0.88 5.88 -3.89
C VAL A 414 0.06 4.75 -3.45
N TYR A 415 -0.11 4.20 -2.24
CA TYR A 415 0.62 3.03 -1.77
C TYR A 415 0.11 1.76 -2.46
N ILE A 416 0.42 1.57 -3.74
CA ILE A 416 -0.04 0.41 -4.51
C ILE A 416 1.18 -0.43 -4.87
N PHE A 417 1.32 -1.54 -4.17
CA PHE A 417 2.37 -2.53 -4.26
C PHE A 417 1.73 -3.90 -4.53
N ILE A 418 1.45 -4.15 -5.80
CA ILE A 418 0.76 -5.34 -6.27
C ILE A 418 1.60 -6.16 -7.25
N ASP A 419 2.79 -5.71 -7.62
CA ASP A 419 3.60 -6.33 -8.67
C ASP A 419 4.50 -7.40 -8.04
N ASN A 420 4.06 -8.67 -8.09
CA ASN A 420 4.69 -9.79 -7.37
C ASN A 420 4.90 -11.03 -8.27
N PRO A 421 5.82 -11.94 -7.88
CA PRO A 421 6.14 -13.14 -8.67
C PRO A 421 4.95 -14.05 -9.03
N PHE A 422 3.92 -14.13 -8.17
CA PHE A 422 2.73 -14.92 -8.49
C PHE A 422 1.94 -14.31 -9.65
N PHE A 423 1.80 -12.98 -9.71
CA PHE A 423 1.12 -12.34 -10.84
C PHE A 423 1.93 -12.38 -12.13
N ASP A 424 3.27 -12.32 -12.06
CA ASP A 424 4.13 -12.57 -13.23
C ASP A 424 3.89 -13.99 -13.79
N TYR A 425 3.73 -14.98 -12.91
CA TYR A 425 3.36 -16.34 -13.31
C TYR A 425 1.97 -16.39 -13.97
N VAL A 426 0.97 -15.68 -13.43
CA VAL A 426 -0.38 -15.58 -14.02
C VAL A 426 -0.32 -14.95 -15.42
N ASP A 427 0.57 -13.99 -15.65
CA ASP A 427 0.81 -13.36 -16.95
C ASP A 427 1.59 -14.25 -17.94
N GLY A 428 2.05 -15.42 -17.48
CA GLY A 428 2.68 -16.45 -18.31
C GLY A 428 4.19 -16.60 -18.10
N GLU A 429 4.79 -15.89 -17.15
CA GLU A 429 6.20 -16.05 -16.78
C GLU A 429 6.38 -17.26 -15.86
N LEU A 430 6.35 -18.47 -16.44
CA LEU A 430 6.31 -19.72 -15.67
C LEU A 430 7.52 -19.96 -14.74
N ASN A 431 8.60 -19.21 -14.91
CA ASN A 431 9.79 -19.29 -14.05
C ASN A 431 9.80 -18.23 -12.94
N ALA A 432 8.77 -17.37 -12.84
CA ALA A 432 8.64 -16.40 -11.75
C ALA A 432 8.40 -17.11 -10.40
N LEU A 433 7.79 -18.30 -10.43
CA LEU A 433 7.67 -19.18 -9.28
C LEU A 433 8.63 -20.36 -9.38
N ASP A 434 9.20 -20.75 -8.25
CA ASP A 434 9.85 -22.05 -8.10
C ASP A 434 8.84 -23.18 -7.88
N ASN A 435 9.34 -24.41 -7.74
CA ASN A 435 8.48 -25.59 -7.63
C ASN A 435 7.72 -25.65 -6.29
N ASP A 436 8.28 -25.12 -5.21
CA ASP A 436 7.65 -25.17 -3.89
C ASP A 436 6.57 -24.09 -3.78
N GLN A 437 6.82 -22.90 -4.33
CA GLN A 437 5.83 -21.85 -4.51
C GLN A 437 4.65 -22.33 -5.39
N LYS A 438 4.92 -23.04 -6.48
CA LYS A 438 3.86 -23.65 -7.32
C LYS A 438 3.02 -24.65 -6.55
N ARG A 439 3.65 -25.50 -5.73
CA ARG A 439 2.93 -26.46 -4.88
C ARG A 439 2.10 -25.74 -3.83
N GLY A 440 2.65 -24.72 -3.18
CA GLY A 440 1.94 -23.87 -2.24
C GLY A 440 0.71 -23.22 -2.85
N ALA A 441 0.84 -22.67 -4.07
CA ALA A 441 -0.28 -22.10 -4.82
C ALA A 441 -1.37 -23.15 -5.12
N ILE A 442 -0.99 -24.36 -5.55
CA ILE A 442 -1.93 -25.47 -5.78
C ILE A 442 -2.65 -25.84 -4.47
N THR A 443 -1.92 -25.97 -3.35
CA THR A 443 -2.50 -26.23 -2.03
C THR A 443 -3.47 -25.11 -1.63
N TYR A 444 -3.09 -23.85 -1.85
CA TYR A 444 -3.88 -22.68 -1.49
C TYR A 444 -5.22 -22.57 -2.23
N PHE A 445 -5.19 -22.71 -3.56
CA PHE A 445 -6.38 -22.51 -4.40
C PHE A 445 -7.31 -23.72 -4.42
N THR A 446 -6.81 -24.91 -4.05
CA THR A 446 -7.66 -26.09 -3.99
C THR A 446 -8.43 -26.14 -2.66
N PRO A 447 -9.77 -26.30 -2.66
CA PRO A 447 -10.63 -26.14 -1.47
C PRO A 447 -10.36 -27.13 -0.35
N GLY A 448 -9.51 -28.14 -0.57
CA GLY A 448 -9.06 -29.04 0.48
C GLY A 448 -8.41 -28.30 1.65
N SER A 449 -7.68 -27.22 1.38
CA SER A 449 -7.02 -26.39 2.39
C SER A 449 -7.94 -25.33 2.99
N GLY A 450 -8.87 -24.76 2.23
CA GLY A 450 -9.88 -23.79 2.70
C GLY A 450 -9.42 -22.33 2.79
N CYS A 451 -8.15 -22.02 2.50
CA CYS A 451 -7.59 -20.66 2.59
C CYS A 451 -8.33 -19.66 1.68
N SER A 452 -8.51 -20.04 0.41
CA SER A 452 -9.14 -19.22 -0.64
C SER A 452 -10.63 -18.90 -0.41
N ILE A 453 -11.28 -19.56 0.55
CA ILE A 453 -12.68 -19.26 0.94
C ILE A 453 -12.78 -17.89 1.62
N CYS A 454 -11.78 -17.53 2.42
CA CYS A 454 -11.73 -16.24 3.11
C CYS A 454 -10.78 -15.28 2.41
N HIS A 455 -9.66 -15.78 1.93
CA HIS A 455 -8.66 -15.03 1.20
C HIS A 455 -8.88 -15.20 -0.32
N SER A 456 -10.03 -14.73 -0.79
CA SER A 456 -10.48 -14.95 -2.16
C SER A 456 -9.88 -13.94 -3.15
N GLY A 457 -9.89 -14.34 -4.42
CA GLY A 457 -9.59 -13.47 -5.53
C GLY A 457 -8.13 -13.03 -5.65
N ALA A 458 -7.86 -12.14 -6.60
CA ALA A 458 -6.55 -11.53 -6.78
C ALA A 458 -6.18 -10.58 -5.63
N PHE A 459 -7.15 -10.05 -4.88
CA PHE A 459 -6.87 -9.25 -3.69
C PHE A 459 -6.63 -10.09 -2.43
N PHE A 460 -6.73 -11.42 -2.50
CA PHE A 460 -6.49 -12.35 -1.40
C PHE A 460 -7.28 -12.03 -0.11
N THR A 461 -8.50 -11.53 -0.27
CA THR A 461 -9.43 -11.23 0.82
C THR A 461 -10.83 -11.07 0.29
N ASN A 462 -11.83 -11.55 1.05
CA ASN A 462 -13.24 -11.18 0.85
C ASN A 462 -13.69 -10.00 1.71
N GLN A 463 -12.77 -9.40 2.48
CA GLN A 463 -12.96 -8.25 3.36
C GLN A 463 -14.01 -8.46 4.48
N GLY A 464 -14.46 -9.70 4.68
CA GLY A 464 -15.46 -10.04 5.69
C GLY A 464 -14.87 -10.18 7.09
N LEU A 465 -15.73 -10.16 8.12
CA LEU A 465 -15.35 -10.52 9.48
C LEU A 465 -15.32 -12.05 9.63
N ARG A 466 -14.26 -12.60 10.24
CA ARG A 466 -14.10 -14.03 10.56
C ARG A 466 -13.52 -14.21 11.95
N VAL A 467 -14.02 -15.23 12.64
CA VAL A 467 -13.45 -15.71 13.91
C VAL A 467 -12.43 -16.77 13.55
N VAL A 468 -11.20 -16.59 14.03
CA VAL A 468 -10.11 -17.55 13.84
C VAL A 468 -9.47 -17.96 15.17
N ASN A 469 -10.02 -17.50 16.30
CA ASN A 469 -9.62 -17.89 17.65
C ASN A 469 -8.14 -17.62 17.99
N TYR A 470 -7.60 -16.49 17.49
CA TYR A 470 -6.25 -16.04 17.87
C TYR A 470 -6.14 -15.84 19.39
N PRO A 471 -4.98 -16.19 20.00
CA PRO A 471 -4.71 -15.93 21.40
C PRO A 471 -4.98 -14.48 21.80
N GLN A 472 -5.72 -14.30 22.89
CA GLN A 472 -5.97 -13.00 23.49
C GLN A 472 -4.72 -12.56 24.28
N ILE A 473 -4.10 -11.47 23.84
CA ILE A 473 -2.93 -10.85 24.45
C ILE A 473 -3.13 -9.33 24.49
N GLY A 474 -2.35 -8.64 25.30
CA GLY A 474 -2.34 -7.20 25.41
C GLY A 474 -3.34 -6.63 26.41
N VAL A 475 -3.54 -5.32 26.31
CA VAL A 475 -4.53 -4.59 27.12
C VAL A 475 -5.98 -4.82 26.65
N GLY A 476 -6.17 -5.32 25.43
CA GLY A 476 -7.49 -5.50 24.81
C GLY A 476 -8.23 -4.18 24.56
N LYS A 477 -9.50 -4.26 24.17
CA LYS A 477 -10.38 -3.10 23.93
C LYS A 477 -11.60 -3.08 24.88
N ASP A 478 -11.73 -4.06 25.77
CA ASP A 478 -12.83 -4.15 26.72
C ASP A 478 -12.71 -3.12 27.86
N GLU A 479 -13.76 -2.30 28.04
CA GLU A 479 -13.79 -1.19 29.01
C GLU A 479 -13.58 -1.62 30.48
N SER A 480 -13.78 -2.91 30.80
CA SER A 480 -13.55 -3.39 32.17
C SER A 480 -12.05 -3.55 32.50
N GLY A 481 -11.17 -3.44 31.51
CA GLY A 481 -9.74 -3.70 31.65
C GLY A 481 -9.43 -5.20 31.77
N SER A 482 -10.29 -6.06 31.25
CA SER A 482 -10.14 -7.52 31.34
C SER A 482 -8.98 -8.08 30.49
N GLY A 483 -8.51 -7.32 29.51
CA GLY A 483 -7.58 -7.78 28.47
C GLY A 483 -8.28 -8.35 27.24
N ALA A 484 -9.62 -8.31 27.17
CA ALA A 484 -10.36 -8.88 26.05
C ALA A 484 -10.43 -7.94 24.84
N ASP A 485 -10.28 -8.50 23.64
CA ASP A 485 -10.66 -7.88 22.38
C ASP A 485 -11.72 -8.73 21.69
N TRP A 486 -12.95 -8.25 21.75
CA TRP A 486 -14.11 -8.95 21.20
C TRP A 486 -14.28 -8.77 19.69
N GLY A 487 -13.37 -8.04 19.03
CA GLY A 487 -13.41 -7.79 17.59
C GLY A 487 -14.54 -6.86 17.17
N GLY A 488 -15.04 -7.06 15.96
CA GLY A 488 -16.11 -6.26 15.37
C GLY A 488 -17.52 -6.74 15.76
N ALA A 489 -18.46 -6.61 14.82
CA ALA A 489 -19.86 -7.00 15.03
C ALA A 489 -20.08 -8.51 15.25
N VAL A 490 -19.06 -9.33 14.94
CA VAL A 490 -19.02 -10.76 15.22
C VAL A 490 -18.06 -10.96 16.39
N LEU A 491 -18.50 -11.62 17.46
CA LEU A 491 -17.69 -11.85 18.66
C LEU A 491 -16.42 -12.63 18.32
N GLY A 492 -15.25 -12.07 18.63
CA GLY A 492 -13.93 -12.60 18.26
C GLY A 492 -13.61 -12.48 16.77
N GLY A 493 -14.45 -11.77 16.01
CA GLY A 493 -14.39 -11.67 14.57
C GLY A 493 -13.64 -10.43 14.12
N PHE A 494 -12.65 -10.64 13.25
CA PHE A 494 -11.83 -9.58 12.66
C PHE A 494 -11.91 -9.63 11.14
N ARG A 495 -11.67 -8.48 10.50
CA ARG A 495 -11.63 -8.35 9.04
C ARG A 495 -10.49 -9.20 8.51
N VAL A 496 -10.80 -10.04 7.53
CA VAL A 496 -9.81 -10.85 6.81
C VAL A 496 -8.87 -9.89 6.08
N PRO A 497 -7.57 -9.81 6.43
CA PRO A 497 -6.63 -8.95 5.71
C PRO A 497 -6.33 -9.53 4.31
N THR A 498 -5.86 -8.68 3.40
CA THR A 498 -5.23 -9.16 2.15
C THR A 498 -3.96 -9.93 2.49
N LEU A 499 -3.61 -10.92 1.67
CA LEU A 499 -2.34 -11.64 1.77
C LEU A 499 -1.27 -11.08 0.83
N LEU A 500 -1.57 -10.06 0.03
CA LEU A 500 -0.54 -9.34 -0.71
C LEU A 500 0.46 -8.73 0.29
N ASN A 501 1.76 -8.93 0.02
CA ASN A 501 2.87 -8.52 0.88
C ASN A 501 2.92 -9.16 2.27
N VAL A 502 2.13 -10.21 2.54
CA VAL A 502 2.07 -10.83 3.89
C VAL A 502 3.42 -11.37 4.39
N GLY A 503 4.34 -11.68 3.48
CA GLY A 503 5.69 -12.15 3.82
C GLY A 503 6.57 -11.12 4.54
N ILE A 504 6.21 -9.83 4.49
CA ILE A 504 6.99 -8.73 5.10
C ILE A 504 6.21 -7.94 6.16
N THR A 505 5.02 -8.39 6.56
CA THR A 505 4.11 -7.60 7.42
C THR A 505 3.89 -8.22 8.80
N GLY A 506 4.91 -8.92 9.32
CA GLY A 506 4.84 -9.50 10.66
C GLY A 506 4.95 -8.44 11.77
N PRO A 507 4.77 -8.84 13.04
CA PRO A 507 4.23 -10.11 13.51
C PRO A 507 2.76 -10.32 13.11
N TRP A 508 2.32 -11.57 13.01
CA TRP A 508 1.02 -11.91 12.42
C TRP A 508 -0.11 -12.11 13.44
N GLY A 509 -1.32 -11.75 13.02
CA GLY A 509 -2.55 -11.73 13.81
C GLY A 509 -2.96 -10.31 14.20
N HIS A 510 -4.20 -10.11 14.63
CA HIS A 510 -4.74 -8.76 14.90
C HIS A 510 -4.02 -8.01 16.02
N ALA A 511 -3.28 -8.71 16.88
CA ALA A 511 -2.44 -8.16 17.93
C ALA A 511 -0.97 -8.64 17.81
N GLY A 512 -0.57 -9.10 16.61
CA GLY A 512 0.78 -9.60 16.34
C GLY A 512 1.18 -10.80 17.23
N GLN A 513 0.28 -11.77 17.36
CA GLN A 513 0.44 -12.93 18.24
C GLN A 513 1.60 -13.85 17.86
N PHE A 514 1.94 -13.94 16.58
CA PHE A 514 2.90 -14.92 16.06
C PHE A 514 4.10 -14.25 15.39
N GLY A 515 5.30 -14.68 15.77
CA GLY A 515 6.55 -14.12 15.25
C GLY A 515 7.00 -14.68 13.90
N SER A 516 6.30 -15.68 13.33
CA SER A 516 6.58 -16.21 12.00
C SER A 516 5.29 -16.50 11.23
N LEU A 517 5.37 -16.41 9.89
CA LEU A 517 4.25 -16.67 9.00
C LEU A 517 3.81 -18.14 9.06
N GLU A 518 4.77 -19.06 9.10
CA GLU A 518 4.53 -20.50 9.25
C GLU A 518 3.78 -20.79 10.54
N ARG A 519 4.21 -20.20 11.67
CA ARG A 519 3.54 -20.40 12.96
C ARG A 519 2.11 -19.88 12.95
N ASN A 520 1.85 -18.80 12.21
CA ASN A 520 0.51 -18.28 11.97
C ASN A 520 -0.33 -19.24 11.10
N ILE A 521 0.25 -19.84 10.06
CA ILE A 521 -0.43 -20.86 9.23
C ILE A 521 -0.74 -22.13 10.05
N GLU A 522 0.20 -22.61 10.86
CA GLU A 522 0.03 -23.77 11.74
C GLU A 522 -1.19 -23.63 12.68
N HIS A 523 -1.53 -22.40 13.07
CA HIS A 523 -2.70 -22.13 13.90
C HIS A 523 -3.99 -22.67 13.28
N TYR A 524 -4.10 -22.61 11.95
CA TYR A 524 -5.27 -23.05 11.20
C TYR A 524 -5.39 -24.59 11.10
N ALA A 525 -4.31 -25.35 11.33
CA ALA A 525 -4.36 -26.81 11.35
C ALA A 525 -5.19 -27.36 12.54
N GLY A 526 -5.32 -26.58 13.61
CA GLY A 526 -6.13 -26.92 14.78
C GLY A 526 -6.07 -25.83 15.84
N GLN A 527 -7.10 -24.99 15.90
CA GLN A 527 -7.09 -23.76 16.69
C GLN A 527 -7.05 -24.06 18.20
N ALA A 528 -7.86 -25.00 18.70
CA ALA A 528 -7.91 -25.31 20.13
C ALA A 528 -6.57 -25.86 20.68
N ASP A 529 -5.94 -26.78 19.94
CA ASP A 529 -4.63 -27.34 20.31
C ASP A 529 -3.52 -26.29 20.17
N SER A 530 -3.58 -25.45 19.12
CA SER A 530 -2.65 -24.33 18.93
C SER A 530 -2.73 -23.33 20.08
N VAL A 531 -3.93 -22.95 20.53
CA VAL A 531 -4.14 -22.02 21.67
C VAL A 531 -3.59 -22.63 22.96
N SER A 532 -3.89 -23.90 23.21
CA SER A 532 -3.37 -24.61 24.39
C SER A 532 -1.84 -24.62 24.42
N ARG A 533 -1.22 -24.88 23.27
CA ARG A 533 0.25 -24.87 23.09
C ARG A 533 0.83 -23.47 23.30
N TYR A 534 0.23 -22.45 22.71
CA TYR A 534 0.67 -21.05 22.79
C TYR A 534 0.86 -20.59 24.23
N PHE A 535 -0.18 -20.76 25.06
CA PHE A 535 -0.13 -20.34 26.46
C PHE A 535 0.74 -21.27 27.33
N ALA A 536 0.78 -22.57 27.05
CA ALA A 536 1.63 -23.52 27.79
C ALA A 536 3.12 -23.23 27.62
N ASN A 537 3.52 -22.76 26.43
CA ASN A 537 4.90 -22.41 26.11
C ASN A 537 5.21 -20.93 26.34
N SER A 538 4.21 -20.10 26.61
CA SER A 538 4.36 -18.64 26.68
C SER A 538 4.94 -18.05 25.39
N GLU A 539 4.47 -18.49 24.22
CA GLU A 539 5.02 -18.10 22.91
C GLU A 539 4.98 -16.57 22.69
N MET A 540 4.08 -15.83 23.33
CA MET A 540 4.08 -14.36 23.31
C MET A 540 5.37 -13.74 23.88
N CYS A 541 6.06 -14.43 24.78
CA CYS A 541 7.31 -13.94 25.39
C CYS A 541 8.54 -14.22 24.52
N ASP A 542 8.38 -14.93 23.41
CA ASP A 542 9.43 -15.13 22.42
C ASP A 542 9.39 -14.06 21.30
N LEU A 543 8.39 -13.17 21.32
CA LEU A 543 8.29 -12.04 20.40
C LEU A 543 9.32 -10.96 20.79
N ASP A 544 10.03 -10.41 19.82
CA ASP A 544 11.09 -9.40 20.01
C ASP A 544 10.63 -8.18 20.85
N GLN A 545 9.34 -7.84 20.82
CA GLN A 545 8.81 -6.73 21.62
C GLN A 545 8.70 -7.06 23.13
N PHE A 546 8.55 -8.33 23.50
CA PHE A 546 8.22 -8.77 24.86
C PHE A 546 9.29 -9.65 25.51
N ASP A 547 10.39 -9.94 24.82
CA ASP A 547 11.46 -10.84 25.28
C ASP A 547 12.21 -10.30 26.53
N GLU A 548 12.30 -8.97 26.68
CA GLU A 548 12.90 -8.29 27.83
C GLU A 548 11.88 -7.89 28.91
N LEU A 549 10.58 -8.21 28.73
CA LEU A 549 9.53 -7.82 29.67
C LEU A 549 9.54 -8.68 30.94
N ASP A 550 9.66 -8.01 32.09
CA ASP A 550 9.62 -8.69 33.39
C ASP A 550 8.24 -9.31 33.64
N ASP A 551 8.20 -10.58 34.05
CA ASP A 551 6.94 -11.31 34.28
C ASP A 551 6.01 -11.29 33.04
N CYS A 552 6.62 -11.38 31.85
CA CYS A 552 5.97 -11.24 30.55
C CYS A 552 4.60 -11.94 30.47
N ALA A 553 4.50 -13.21 30.85
CA ALA A 553 3.22 -13.94 30.74
C ALA A 553 2.09 -13.32 31.56
N ALA A 554 2.39 -12.82 32.77
CA ALA A 554 1.40 -12.19 33.63
C ALA A 554 1.03 -10.77 33.16
N LYS A 555 1.92 -10.10 32.40
CA LYS A 555 1.67 -8.77 31.86
C LYS A 555 0.97 -8.81 30.51
N VAL A 556 1.49 -9.60 29.58
CA VAL A 556 1.01 -9.70 28.19
C VAL A 556 -0.31 -10.45 28.11
N ALA A 557 -0.53 -11.48 28.94
CA ALA A 557 -1.72 -12.31 28.82
C ALA A 557 -2.28 -12.82 30.16
N PRO A 558 -2.55 -11.94 31.15
CA PRO A 558 -3.00 -12.34 32.49
C PRO A 558 -4.26 -13.24 32.48
N ASN A 559 -5.19 -12.96 31.56
CA ASN A 559 -6.43 -13.72 31.37
C ASN A 559 -6.53 -14.34 29.97
N GLY A 560 -5.43 -14.36 29.20
CA GLY A 560 -5.46 -14.64 27.76
C GLY A 560 -6.06 -16.00 27.42
N LEU A 561 -5.67 -17.05 28.14
CA LEU A 561 -6.20 -18.41 27.91
C LEU A 561 -7.71 -18.48 28.17
N GLU A 562 -8.18 -17.97 29.32
CA GLU A 562 -9.61 -18.00 29.68
C GLU A 562 -10.46 -17.24 28.64
N LEU A 563 -9.99 -16.07 28.21
CA LEU A 563 -10.68 -15.25 27.22
C LEU A 563 -10.70 -15.93 25.83
N THR A 564 -9.59 -16.55 25.43
CA THR A 564 -9.52 -17.28 24.15
C THR A 564 -10.43 -18.51 24.16
N GLU A 565 -10.44 -19.28 25.26
CA GLU A 565 -11.34 -20.42 25.45
C GLU A 565 -12.82 -20.00 25.44
N ALA A 566 -13.15 -18.78 25.90
CA ALA A 566 -14.51 -18.27 25.86
C ALA A 566 -15.00 -18.02 24.42
N ILE A 567 -14.13 -17.54 23.53
CA ILE A 567 -14.45 -17.37 22.10
C ILE A 567 -14.57 -18.74 21.42
N LEU A 568 -13.60 -19.63 21.65
CA LEU A 568 -13.60 -21.01 21.14
C LEU A 568 -14.87 -21.78 21.53
N ALA A 569 -15.37 -21.58 22.75
CA ALA A 569 -16.58 -22.24 23.23
C ALA A 569 -17.86 -21.81 22.47
N ILE A 570 -17.83 -20.63 21.83
CA ILE A 570 -18.94 -20.05 21.08
C ILE A 570 -18.81 -20.38 19.58
N ASP A 571 -17.63 -20.16 19.01
CA ASP A 571 -17.37 -20.34 17.58
C ASP A 571 -17.17 -21.82 17.20
N GLY A 572 -16.52 -22.58 18.08
CA GLY A 572 -16.08 -23.94 17.84
C GLY A 572 -14.60 -24.01 17.45
N ASP A 573 -14.13 -25.23 17.21
CA ASP A 573 -12.75 -25.49 16.77
C ASP A 573 -12.77 -25.79 15.26
N ALA A 574 -12.27 -24.84 14.47
CA ALA A 574 -12.05 -25.03 13.05
C ALA A 574 -10.63 -25.57 12.84
N SER A 575 -10.53 -26.65 12.06
CA SER A 575 -9.28 -27.30 11.70
C SER A 575 -9.25 -27.49 10.19
N LEU A 576 -8.22 -26.92 9.56
CA LEU A 576 -7.91 -27.15 8.16
C LEU A 576 -7.04 -28.42 8.06
N PRO A 577 -7.26 -29.29 7.08
CA PRO A 577 -6.54 -30.55 6.96
C PRO A 577 -5.19 -30.33 6.28
N ILE A 578 -4.33 -29.53 6.90
CA ILE A 578 -2.96 -29.24 6.46
C ILE A 578 -1.95 -29.87 7.41
N ASP A 579 -0.85 -30.39 6.85
CA ASP A 579 0.29 -30.88 7.63
C ASP A 579 1.50 -29.91 7.63
N GLU A 580 2.61 -30.32 8.24
CA GLU A 580 3.84 -29.51 8.37
C GLU A 580 4.46 -29.21 7.00
N ASP A 581 4.54 -30.20 6.10
CA ASP A 581 5.08 -30.02 4.76
C ASP A 581 4.18 -29.05 3.94
N GLU A 582 2.85 -29.18 4.07
CA GLU A 582 1.91 -28.25 3.42
C GLU A 582 1.97 -26.84 4.01
N THR A 583 2.30 -26.70 5.30
CA THR A 583 2.50 -25.40 5.96
C THR A 583 3.70 -24.67 5.36
N GLU A 584 4.85 -25.35 5.19
CA GLU A 584 6.04 -24.76 4.58
C GLU A 584 5.78 -24.34 3.12
N LEU A 585 5.07 -25.18 2.35
CA LEU A 585 4.71 -24.86 0.97
C LEU A 585 3.76 -23.65 0.88
N LEU A 586 2.77 -23.57 1.77
CA LEU A 586 1.88 -22.41 1.84
C LEU A 586 2.67 -21.14 2.17
N ALA A 587 3.59 -21.19 3.13
CA ALA A 587 4.45 -20.05 3.46
C ALA A 587 5.28 -19.61 2.25
N ALA A 588 5.93 -20.54 1.55
CA ALA A 588 6.69 -20.24 0.32
C ALA A 588 5.83 -19.55 -0.75
N PHE A 589 4.59 -20.02 -0.95
CA PHE A 589 3.65 -19.34 -1.86
C PHE A 589 3.28 -17.94 -1.38
N LEU A 590 2.97 -17.77 -0.10
CA LEU A 590 2.62 -16.45 0.44
C LEU A 590 3.78 -15.45 0.39
N GLU A 591 5.03 -15.91 0.49
CA GLU A 591 6.21 -15.07 0.23
C GLU A 591 6.26 -14.57 -1.22
N ALA A 592 5.79 -15.39 -2.18
CA ALA A 592 5.70 -15.02 -3.59
C ALA A 592 4.62 -13.98 -3.90
N LEU A 593 3.79 -13.61 -2.90
CA LEU A 593 2.82 -12.50 -2.98
C LEU A 593 3.44 -11.15 -2.57
N THR A 594 4.74 -11.13 -2.27
CA THR A 594 5.47 -9.92 -1.90
C THR A 594 5.94 -9.17 -3.13
N ASP A 595 5.55 -7.91 -3.22
CA ASP A 595 6.06 -6.95 -4.18
C ASP A 595 7.54 -6.64 -3.87
N PRO A 596 8.48 -6.85 -4.81
CA PRO A 596 9.89 -6.62 -4.58
C PRO A 596 10.24 -5.18 -4.20
N ASP A 597 9.48 -4.20 -4.68
CA ASP A 597 9.69 -2.80 -4.33
C ASP A 597 9.21 -2.53 -2.89
N ALA A 598 8.11 -3.14 -2.45
CA ALA A 598 7.67 -3.05 -1.05
C ALA A 598 8.66 -3.69 -0.06
N ALA A 599 9.31 -4.79 -0.46
CA ALA A 599 10.30 -5.49 0.36
C ALA A 599 11.67 -4.80 0.42
N ASN A 600 11.95 -3.91 -0.53
CA ASN A 600 13.20 -3.18 -0.59
C ASN A 600 12.98 -1.74 -0.12
N ILE A 601 13.43 -1.43 1.10
CA ILE A 601 13.43 -0.06 1.65
C ILE A 601 14.08 0.97 0.71
N ASN A 602 15.08 0.56 -0.09
CA ASN A 602 15.77 1.43 -1.04
C ASN A 602 15.15 1.38 -2.44
N SER A 603 13.95 0.82 -2.60
CA SER A 603 13.23 0.91 -3.87
C SER A 603 12.76 2.34 -4.07
N ASN A 604 12.72 2.78 -5.33
CA ASN A 604 12.25 4.10 -5.70
C ASN A 604 10.81 4.29 -5.20
N ALA A 605 9.97 3.25 -5.31
CA ALA A 605 8.58 3.31 -4.89
C ALA A 605 8.47 3.59 -3.39
N ILE A 606 9.29 2.97 -2.54
CA ILE A 606 9.32 3.29 -1.09
C ILE A 606 9.91 4.68 -0.84
N GLN A 607 11.03 5.03 -1.47
CA GLN A 607 11.68 6.34 -1.26
C GLN A 607 10.79 7.52 -1.70
N SER A 608 9.99 7.35 -2.76
CA SER A 608 9.03 8.37 -3.23
C SER A 608 7.89 8.65 -2.25
N LEU A 609 7.67 7.75 -1.28
CA LEU A 609 6.69 7.91 -0.20
C LEU A 609 7.33 8.48 1.08
N ILE A 610 8.62 8.80 1.07
CA ILE A 610 9.31 9.37 2.22
C ILE A 610 9.61 10.85 1.91
N PRO A 611 9.15 11.81 2.73
CA PRO A 611 9.40 13.21 2.47
C PRO A 611 10.89 13.53 2.64
N PRO A 612 11.40 14.55 1.93
CA PRO A 612 12.77 15.01 2.13
C PRO A 612 12.97 15.46 3.58
N ARG A 613 14.17 15.23 4.13
CA ARG A 613 14.54 15.58 5.51
C ARG A 613 14.84 17.08 5.67
N ASP A 614 13.88 17.92 5.33
CA ASP A 614 13.94 19.39 5.42
C ASP A 614 13.29 19.95 6.71
N GLY A 615 12.75 19.06 7.55
CA GLY A 615 12.04 19.39 8.79
C GLY A 615 10.54 19.66 8.61
N GLY A 616 10.03 19.65 7.38
CA GLY A 616 8.65 19.98 7.05
C GLY A 616 8.30 21.46 7.26
N PRO A 617 7.05 21.86 6.96
CA PRO A 617 6.65 23.27 6.96
C PRO A 617 6.83 24.00 8.31
N ASP A 618 6.66 23.28 9.42
CA ASP A 618 6.67 23.83 10.78
C ASP A 618 7.80 23.29 11.66
N GLY A 619 8.73 22.51 11.11
CA GLY A 619 9.83 21.90 11.86
C GLY A 619 9.43 20.67 12.69
N MET A 620 8.22 20.14 12.51
CA MET A 620 7.68 19.00 13.27
C MET A 620 7.67 17.69 12.48
N GLN A 621 8.34 17.61 11.33
CA GLN A 621 8.47 16.36 10.58
C GLN A 621 9.16 15.27 11.43
N LEU A 622 8.67 14.04 11.31
CA LEU A 622 9.30 12.84 11.85
C LEU A 622 10.48 12.45 10.96
N ASP A 623 11.70 12.52 11.51
CA ASP A 623 12.91 12.07 10.81
C ASP A 623 13.25 10.63 11.24
N ALA A 624 12.51 9.66 10.71
CA ALA A 624 12.53 8.27 11.14
C ALA A 624 13.94 7.65 11.27
N ARG A 625 14.12 6.86 12.33
CA ARG A 625 15.32 6.08 12.64
C ARG A 625 14.96 4.70 13.13
N ASP A 626 15.81 3.72 12.84
CA ASP A 626 15.73 2.40 13.45
C ASP A 626 16.28 2.37 14.89
N GLY A 627 16.13 1.24 15.58
CA GLY A 627 16.68 1.04 16.94
C GLY A 627 18.20 1.17 17.06
N ALA A 628 18.95 1.16 15.93
CA ALA A 628 20.38 1.44 15.89
C ALA A 628 20.70 2.92 15.64
N GLY A 629 19.68 3.77 15.47
CA GLY A 629 19.79 5.20 15.20
C GLY A 629 20.09 5.56 13.74
N ARG A 630 20.08 4.58 12.82
CA ARG A 630 20.24 4.80 11.38
C ARG A 630 18.97 5.40 10.81
N SER A 631 19.13 6.32 9.88
CA SER A 631 18.02 6.90 9.13
C SER A 631 17.32 5.82 8.31
N LEU A 632 15.99 5.80 8.40
CA LEU A 632 15.10 5.05 7.52
C LEU A 632 14.72 5.86 6.28
#